data_AF-A0A7S0Y5H0-F1
#
_entry.id   AF-A0A7S0Y5H0-F1
#
_cell.length_a   1.000
_cell.length_b   1.000
_cell.length_c   1.000
_cell.angle_alpha   90.00
_cell.angle_beta   90.00
_cell.angle_gamma   90.00
#
_symmetry.space_group_name_H-M   'P 1'
#
loop_
_entity.id
_entity.type
_entity.pdbx_description
1 polymer ?
#
loop_
_entity_poly.entity_id
_entity_poly.type
_entity_poly.pdbx_seq_one_letter_code
_entity_poly.pdbx_strand_id
1 'polypeptide(L)'
;KKTSDGGAWGGAGGGPTTEEGSEEWLHIAKGEGQADWKEISGAWRDYADGRAGAAATAALDAAGRLVERRDIVIDDVVKRCGTRKIGSREVVDATMRVVVALIAEDAADMASAVARAKELLAEAGVADEAALAGAAHAAAYFGGRVCVPRDMGREPARELRRRLAAVHEASSS
;
A
#
# COMPACT_ATOMS: atom_id res chain seq x y z
N LYS A 1 -18.66 17.67 -25.38
CA LYS A 1 -18.39 17.60 -23.92
C LYS A 1 -18.24 16.12 -23.57
N LYS A 2 -17.01 15.63 -23.35
CA LYS A 2 -16.76 14.25 -22.91
C LYS A 2 -16.90 14.21 -21.38
N THR A 3 -17.80 13.38 -20.88
CA THR A 3 -17.89 13.01 -19.46
C THR A 3 -16.76 12.03 -19.17
N SER A 4 -15.94 12.34 -18.16
CA SER A 4 -14.88 11.46 -17.68
C SER A 4 -15.44 10.62 -16.52
N ASP A 5 -15.73 9.36 -16.82
CA ASP A 5 -16.09 8.33 -15.84
C ASP A 5 -14.87 7.98 -14.98
N GLY A 6 -14.77 8.62 -13.82
CA GLY A 6 -13.83 8.26 -12.77
C GLY A 6 -14.50 7.27 -11.83
N GLY A 7 -14.23 5.97 -12.01
CA GLY A 7 -14.78 4.90 -11.17
C GLY A 7 -14.45 5.09 -9.69
N ALA A 8 -15.50 5.09 -8.85
CA ALA A 8 -15.45 5.13 -7.40
C ALA A 8 -15.19 3.73 -6.83
N TRP A 9 -14.50 3.60 -5.69
CA TRP A 9 -14.14 2.28 -5.16
C TRP A 9 -14.66 2.01 -3.71
N GLY A 10 -15.96 1.83 -3.54
CA GLY A 10 -16.58 1.63 -2.22
C GLY A 10 -17.17 0.23 -2.00
N GLY A 11 -16.83 -0.42 -0.88
CA GLY A 11 -17.53 -1.58 -0.31
C GLY A 11 -17.06 -1.85 1.13
N ALA A 12 -17.97 -2.18 2.06
CA ALA A 12 -17.72 -2.48 3.48
C ALA A 12 -17.99 -3.96 3.79
N GLY A 13 -17.26 -4.62 4.69
CA GLY A 13 -17.50 -6.05 5.02
C GLY A 13 -16.69 -6.61 6.19
N GLY A 14 -17.42 -7.05 7.23
CA GLY A 14 -17.03 -7.47 8.60
C GLY A 14 -16.03 -8.63 8.75
N GLY A 15 -15.07 -8.61 9.69
CA GLY A 15 -14.25 -9.78 10.08
C GLY A 15 -13.46 -9.63 11.40
N PRO A 16 -12.49 -10.50 11.78
CA PRO A 16 -12.23 -10.90 13.19
C PRO A 16 -10.98 -10.28 13.88
N THR A 17 -10.95 -10.36 15.23
CA THR A 17 -10.26 -9.40 16.13
C THR A 17 -9.00 -9.86 16.90
N THR A 18 -8.23 -10.89 16.49
CA THR A 18 -7.18 -11.51 17.33
C THR A 18 -5.73 -11.38 16.83
N GLU A 19 -4.75 -11.55 17.76
CA GLU A 19 -3.28 -11.45 17.54
C GLU A 19 -2.71 -12.53 16.60
N GLU A 20 -3.22 -13.76 16.62
CA GLU A 20 -2.77 -14.85 15.72
C GLU A 20 -2.96 -14.53 14.23
N GLY A 21 -3.97 -13.72 13.89
CA GLY A 21 -4.14 -13.25 12.52
C GLY A 21 -2.93 -12.45 12.06
N SER A 22 -2.29 -11.66 12.94
CA SER A 22 -1.22 -10.74 12.55
C SER A 22 0.04 -11.41 12.00
N GLU A 23 0.41 -12.60 12.48
CA GLU A 23 1.56 -13.36 11.97
C GLU A 23 1.25 -14.03 10.62
N GLU A 24 0.04 -14.59 10.47
CA GLU A 24 -0.43 -15.16 9.21
C GLU A 24 -0.52 -14.07 8.11
N TRP A 25 -0.98 -12.87 8.47
CA TRP A 25 -1.02 -11.70 7.58
C TRP A 25 0.37 -11.21 7.16
N LEU A 26 1.38 -11.32 8.04
CA LEU A 26 2.76 -10.97 7.75
C LEU A 26 3.38 -11.93 6.72
N HIS A 27 3.16 -13.24 6.83
CA HIS A 27 3.64 -14.22 5.83
C HIS A 27 2.98 -14.03 4.47
N ILE A 28 1.68 -13.75 4.50
CA ILE A 28 0.88 -13.38 3.33
C ILE A 28 1.41 -12.10 2.67
N ALA A 29 1.70 -11.04 3.43
CA ALA A 29 2.27 -9.81 2.89
C ALA A 29 3.68 -10.01 2.29
N LYS A 30 4.45 -10.95 2.86
CA LYS A 30 5.81 -11.33 2.42
C LYS A 30 5.82 -12.25 1.19
N GLY A 31 4.67 -12.78 0.77
CA GLY A 31 4.59 -13.69 -0.39
C GLY A 31 5.31 -15.03 -0.17
N GLU A 32 5.53 -15.40 1.08
CA GLU A 32 6.08 -16.69 1.48
C GLU A 32 4.97 -17.74 1.41
N GLY A 33 4.72 -18.22 0.19
CA GLY A 33 3.69 -19.23 -0.08
C GLY A 33 2.92 -18.90 -1.35
N GLN A 34 2.54 -19.96 -2.08
CA GLN A 34 1.73 -19.90 -3.29
C GLN A 34 0.25 -19.59 -2.97
N ALA A 35 0.00 -18.69 -2.01
CA ALA A 35 -1.34 -18.31 -1.58
C ALA A 35 -1.99 -17.45 -2.67
N ASP A 36 -3.21 -17.81 -3.07
CA ASP A 36 -3.97 -17.06 -4.05
C ASP A 36 -4.32 -15.69 -3.48
N TRP A 37 -3.81 -14.62 -4.10
CA TRP A 37 -3.93 -13.25 -3.60
C TRP A 37 -5.39 -12.76 -3.51
N LYS A 38 -6.33 -13.45 -4.16
CA LYS A 38 -7.77 -13.22 -3.96
C LYS A 38 -8.23 -13.64 -2.56
N GLU A 39 -7.71 -14.74 -2.04
CA GLU A 39 -7.94 -15.22 -0.68
C GLU A 39 -7.37 -14.21 0.33
N ILE A 40 -6.18 -13.68 0.03
CA ILE A 40 -5.51 -12.62 0.79
C ILE A 40 -6.34 -11.32 0.80
N SER A 41 -6.90 -10.90 -0.34
CA SER A 41 -7.75 -9.70 -0.40
C SER A 41 -9.06 -9.82 0.40
N GLY A 42 -9.66 -11.01 0.41
CA GLY A 42 -10.84 -11.30 1.22
C GLY A 42 -10.50 -11.28 2.70
N ALA A 43 -9.37 -11.85 3.06
CA ALA A 43 -9.03 -12.03 4.45
C ALA A 43 -8.31 -10.80 5.08
N TRP A 44 -7.73 -9.89 4.28
CA TRP A 44 -7.40 -8.52 4.70
C TRP A 44 -8.63 -7.66 4.97
N ARG A 45 -9.70 -7.83 4.17
CA ARG A 45 -10.99 -7.16 4.42
C ARG A 45 -11.58 -7.64 5.75
N ASP A 46 -11.57 -8.95 5.98
CA ASP A 46 -12.00 -9.54 7.24
C ASP A 46 -11.15 -9.04 8.42
N TYR A 47 -9.82 -8.98 8.27
CA TYR A 47 -8.93 -8.43 9.30
C TYR A 47 -9.18 -6.94 9.61
N ALA A 48 -9.44 -6.11 8.59
CA ALA A 48 -9.68 -4.68 8.76
C ALA A 48 -10.96 -4.39 9.56
N ASP A 49 -12.00 -5.19 9.32
CA ASP A 49 -13.27 -5.02 10.00
C ASP A 49 -13.28 -5.58 11.44
N GLY A 50 -12.22 -6.30 11.83
CA GLY A 50 -12.07 -6.91 13.15
C GLY A 50 -11.34 -6.09 14.20
N ARG A 51 -10.93 -4.86 13.94
CA ARG A 51 -10.26 -4.05 14.98
C ARG A 51 -11.11 -2.90 15.48
N ALA A 52 -11.34 -2.88 16.79
CA ALA A 52 -11.89 -1.73 17.50
C ALA A 52 -10.75 -0.82 17.99
N GLY A 53 -10.64 0.39 17.42
CA GLY A 53 -9.73 1.45 17.88
C GLY A 53 -9.40 2.48 16.80
N ALA A 54 -9.88 3.72 16.95
CA ALA A 54 -9.97 4.74 15.90
C ALA A 54 -8.67 5.09 15.12
N ALA A 55 -7.48 4.78 15.66
CA ALA A 55 -6.18 4.99 15.00
C ALA A 55 -5.70 3.76 14.21
N ALA A 56 -5.78 2.56 14.82
CA ALA A 56 -5.52 1.30 14.13
C ALA A 56 -6.52 1.08 12.98
N THR A 57 -7.77 1.48 13.15
CA THR A 57 -8.79 1.43 12.09
C THR A 57 -8.45 2.34 10.91
N ALA A 58 -7.78 3.48 11.14
CA ALA A 58 -7.46 4.42 10.07
C ALA A 58 -6.29 3.92 9.21
N ALA A 59 -5.25 3.39 9.86
CA ALA A 59 -4.14 2.71 9.20
C ALA A 59 -4.65 1.53 8.38
N LEU A 60 -5.45 0.65 8.99
CA LEU A 60 -5.96 -0.55 8.32
C LEU A 60 -6.99 -0.25 7.22
N ASP A 61 -7.85 0.77 7.36
CA ASP A 61 -8.71 1.24 6.26
C ASP A 61 -7.87 1.72 5.07
N ALA A 62 -6.74 2.40 5.30
CA ALA A 62 -5.84 2.81 4.22
C ALA A 62 -5.21 1.60 3.51
N ALA A 63 -4.72 0.60 4.26
CA ALA A 63 -4.18 -0.64 3.70
C ALA A 63 -5.24 -1.43 2.92
N GLY A 64 -6.41 -1.66 3.53
CA GLY A 64 -7.52 -2.39 2.92
C GLY A 64 -7.96 -1.77 1.60
N ARG A 65 -8.08 -0.43 1.53
CA ARG A 65 -8.42 0.27 0.28
C ARG A 65 -7.34 0.13 -0.79
N LEU A 66 -6.06 0.18 -0.43
CA LEU A 66 -4.97 -0.01 -1.40
C LEU A 66 -4.99 -1.42 -1.99
N VAL A 67 -5.22 -2.42 -1.14
CA VAL A 67 -5.28 -3.83 -1.55
C VAL A 67 -6.51 -4.09 -2.44
N GLU A 68 -7.71 -3.71 -1.98
CA GLU A 68 -8.97 -3.90 -2.73
C GLU A 68 -8.87 -3.35 -4.15
N ARG A 69 -8.14 -2.27 -4.30
CA ARG A 69 -8.17 -1.46 -5.50
C ARG A 69 -6.84 -1.51 -6.29
N ARG A 70 -5.94 -2.41 -5.89
CA ARG A 70 -4.55 -2.54 -6.34
C ARG A 70 -4.37 -2.47 -7.85
N ASP A 71 -5.11 -3.26 -8.63
CA ASP A 71 -4.90 -3.30 -10.08
C ASP A 71 -5.22 -1.97 -10.75
N ILE A 72 -6.28 -1.29 -10.28
CA ILE A 72 -6.66 0.03 -10.79
C ILE A 72 -5.61 1.08 -10.38
N VAL A 73 -5.07 0.97 -9.15
CA VAL A 73 -3.99 1.83 -8.66
C VAL A 73 -2.77 1.71 -9.57
N ILE A 74 -2.31 0.47 -9.78
CA ILE A 74 -1.14 0.17 -10.57
C ILE A 74 -1.34 0.62 -12.03
N ASP A 75 -2.50 0.34 -12.62
CA ASP A 75 -2.83 0.78 -13.97
C ASP A 75 -2.81 2.31 -14.11
N ASP A 76 -3.34 3.06 -13.14
CA ASP A 76 -3.30 4.53 -13.16
C ASP A 76 -1.84 5.01 -13.09
N VAL A 77 -0.99 4.43 -12.25
CA VAL A 77 0.44 4.81 -12.20
C VAL A 77 1.15 4.50 -13.51
N VAL A 78 0.99 3.29 -14.03
CA VAL A 78 1.62 2.87 -15.28
C VAL A 78 1.19 3.78 -16.42
N LYS A 79 -0.10 4.11 -16.49
CA LYS A 79 -0.67 5.00 -17.50
C LYS A 79 -0.20 6.45 -17.35
N ARG A 80 -0.04 6.95 -16.12
CA ARG A 80 0.21 8.37 -15.84
C ARG A 80 1.69 8.73 -15.75
N CYS A 81 2.50 7.84 -15.18
CA CYS A 81 3.95 8.02 -15.07
C CYS A 81 4.69 7.44 -16.28
N GLY A 82 4.14 6.41 -16.92
CA GLY A 82 4.76 5.70 -18.04
C GLY A 82 5.87 4.76 -17.59
N THR A 83 5.95 3.56 -18.18
CA THR A 83 6.91 2.51 -17.79
C THR A 83 8.37 2.94 -17.79
N ARG A 84 8.75 3.90 -18.64
CA ARG A 84 10.11 4.47 -18.66
C ARG A 84 10.52 5.12 -17.32
N LYS A 85 9.57 5.68 -16.56
CA LYS A 85 9.85 6.38 -15.29
C LYS A 85 9.70 5.49 -14.06
N ILE A 86 8.81 4.49 -14.12
CA ILE A 86 8.51 3.59 -13.00
C ILE A 86 9.20 2.23 -13.12
N GLY A 87 9.91 1.98 -14.23
CA GLY A 87 10.55 0.71 -14.53
C GLY A 87 9.55 -0.33 -15.04
N SER A 88 8.72 -0.86 -14.14
CA SER A 88 7.80 -1.94 -14.45
C SER A 88 6.53 -1.93 -13.59
N ARG A 89 5.57 -2.79 -13.94
CA ARG A 89 4.35 -2.99 -13.14
C ARG A 89 4.71 -3.59 -11.76
N GLU A 90 5.68 -4.48 -11.76
CA GLU A 90 6.17 -5.22 -10.59
C GLU A 90 6.81 -4.28 -9.58
N VAL A 91 7.55 -3.25 -10.03
CA VAL A 91 8.10 -2.21 -9.13
C VAL A 91 6.99 -1.42 -8.44
N VAL A 92 5.94 -1.04 -9.18
CA VAL A 92 4.79 -0.33 -8.59
C VAL A 92 4.05 -1.21 -7.59
N ASP A 93 3.87 -2.49 -7.93
CA ASP A 93 3.27 -3.47 -7.03
C ASP A 93 4.09 -3.65 -5.74
N ALA A 94 5.40 -3.90 -5.86
CA ALA A 94 6.31 -4.03 -4.73
C ALA A 94 6.25 -2.79 -3.84
N THR A 95 6.27 -1.60 -4.43
CA THR A 95 6.10 -0.32 -3.71
C THR A 95 4.80 -0.30 -2.90
N MET A 96 3.68 -0.75 -3.47
CA MET A 96 2.40 -0.80 -2.76
C MET A 96 2.43 -1.81 -1.60
N ARG A 97 3.04 -2.98 -1.79
CA ARG A 97 3.18 -4.00 -0.75
C ARG A 97 4.01 -3.48 0.43
N VAL A 98 5.12 -2.80 0.14
CA VAL A 98 5.96 -2.17 1.18
C VAL A 98 5.13 -1.16 1.97
N VAL A 99 4.34 -0.31 1.30
CA VAL A 99 3.48 0.66 1.99
C VAL A 99 2.46 -0.05 2.89
N VAL A 100 1.81 -1.10 2.41
CA VAL A 100 0.84 -1.88 3.20
C VAL A 100 1.50 -2.52 4.42
N ALA A 101 2.68 -3.11 4.25
CA ALA A 101 3.45 -3.69 5.34
C ALA A 101 3.83 -2.64 6.40
N LEU A 102 4.31 -1.47 5.98
CA LEU A 102 4.63 -0.36 6.89
C LEU A 102 3.43 0.17 7.65
N ILE A 103 2.24 0.14 7.04
CA ILE A 103 0.98 0.49 7.70
C ILE A 103 0.61 -0.58 8.74
N ALA A 104 0.76 -1.87 8.40
CA ALA A 104 0.41 -2.98 9.28
C ALA A 104 1.37 -3.12 10.48
N GLU A 105 2.66 -2.87 10.27
CA GLU A 105 3.72 -2.93 11.29
C GLU A 105 3.69 -1.72 12.24
N ASP A 106 2.87 -0.70 11.96
CA ASP A 106 2.71 0.53 12.76
C ASP A 106 4.04 1.14 13.24
N ALA A 107 5.00 1.29 12.33
CA ALA A 107 6.31 1.81 12.71
C ALA A 107 6.16 3.19 13.40
N ALA A 108 6.71 3.32 14.61
CA ALA A 108 6.42 4.43 15.52
C ALA A 108 6.85 5.81 14.96
N ASP A 109 7.95 5.85 14.22
CA ASP A 109 8.52 7.06 13.65
C ASP A 109 8.99 6.90 12.19
N MET A 110 9.35 8.04 11.57
CA MET A 110 9.75 8.09 10.17
C MET A 110 11.08 7.39 9.91
N ALA A 111 12.06 7.49 10.83
CA ALA A 111 13.38 6.90 10.63
C ALA A 111 13.29 5.37 10.64
N SER A 112 12.53 4.80 11.59
CA SER A 112 12.22 3.37 11.61
C SER A 112 11.45 2.95 10.36
N ALA A 113 10.48 3.75 9.91
CA ALA A 113 9.73 3.44 8.69
C ALA A 113 10.61 3.45 7.43
N VAL A 114 11.57 4.37 7.32
CA VAL A 114 12.53 4.45 6.20
C VAL A 114 13.48 3.25 6.21
N ALA A 115 14.07 2.93 7.37
CA ALA A 115 14.95 1.77 7.51
C ALA A 115 14.21 0.48 7.11
N ARG A 116 12.98 0.31 7.61
CA ARG A 116 12.15 -0.85 7.30
C ARG A 116 11.72 -0.90 5.84
N ALA A 117 11.41 0.25 5.23
CA ALA A 117 11.11 0.33 3.81
C ALA A 117 12.27 -0.16 2.94
N LYS A 118 13.53 0.15 3.30
CA LYS A 118 14.71 -0.33 2.57
C LYS A 118 14.82 -1.85 2.60
N GLU A 119 14.63 -2.45 3.77
CA GLU A 119 14.63 -3.90 3.94
C GLU A 119 13.53 -4.56 3.08
N LEU A 120 12.29 -4.07 3.20
CA LEU A 120 11.15 -4.60 2.46
C LEU A 120 11.29 -4.43 0.94
N LEU A 121 11.86 -3.32 0.46
CA LEU A 121 12.15 -3.12 -0.96
C LEU A 121 13.20 -4.13 -1.47
N ALA A 122 14.25 -4.35 -0.69
CA ALA A 122 15.27 -5.35 -1.03
C ALA A 122 14.71 -6.77 -1.02
N GLU A 123 13.90 -7.13 -0.03
CA GLU A 123 13.17 -8.40 0.05
C GLU A 123 12.24 -8.60 -1.16
N ALA A 124 11.59 -7.52 -1.63
CA ALA A 124 10.73 -7.53 -2.81
C ALA A 124 11.50 -7.50 -4.15
N GLY A 125 12.84 -7.55 -4.12
CA GLY A 125 13.68 -7.53 -5.33
C GLY A 125 13.83 -6.15 -5.98
N VAL A 126 13.44 -5.07 -5.29
CA VAL A 126 13.62 -3.68 -5.72
C VAL A 126 14.93 -3.15 -5.12
N ALA A 127 16.05 -3.49 -5.76
CA ALA A 127 17.39 -3.17 -5.23
C ALA A 127 18.29 -2.43 -6.23
N ASP A 128 18.04 -2.54 -7.54
CA ASP A 128 18.81 -1.78 -8.52
C ASP A 128 18.35 -0.33 -8.62
N GLU A 129 19.24 0.53 -9.10
CA GLU A 129 19.03 1.99 -9.16
C GLU A 129 17.78 2.38 -9.97
N ALA A 130 17.48 1.66 -11.06
CA ALA A 130 16.31 1.94 -11.89
C ALA A 130 15.00 1.53 -11.20
N ALA A 131 14.99 0.37 -10.54
CA ALA A 131 13.86 -0.09 -9.75
C ALA A 131 13.59 0.83 -8.55
N LEU A 132 14.63 1.27 -7.84
CA LEU A 132 14.53 2.23 -6.74
C LEU A 132 14.00 3.59 -7.22
N ALA A 133 14.54 4.13 -8.33
CA ALA A 133 14.02 5.36 -8.92
C ALA A 133 12.53 5.22 -9.31
N GLY A 134 12.14 4.04 -9.81
CA GLY A 134 10.76 3.73 -10.14
C GLY A 134 9.85 3.66 -8.90
N ALA A 135 10.32 3.06 -7.81
CA ALA A 135 9.62 3.01 -6.53
C ALA A 135 9.43 4.40 -5.92
N ALA A 136 10.47 5.25 -5.96
CA ALA A 136 10.38 6.64 -5.54
C ALA A 136 9.30 7.40 -6.33
N HIS A 137 9.30 7.25 -7.67
CA HIS A 137 8.30 7.88 -8.54
C HIS A 137 6.87 7.39 -8.26
N ALA A 138 6.69 6.08 -8.05
CA ALA A 138 5.39 5.51 -7.70
C ALA A 138 4.90 6.05 -6.34
N ALA A 139 5.77 6.08 -5.34
CA ALA A 139 5.44 6.58 -4.01
C ALA A 139 5.04 8.08 -4.02
N ALA A 140 5.81 8.92 -4.73
CA ALA A 140 5.48 10.34 -4.91
C ALA A 140 4.13 10.53 -5.62
N TYR A 141 3.90 9.76 -6.69
CA TYR A 141 2.64 9.83 -7.44
C TYR A 141 1.44 9.48 -6.56
N PHE A 142 1.52 8.38 -5.80
CA PHE A 142 0.46 7.98 -4.87
C PHE A 142 0.18 9.06 -3.83
N GLY A 143 1.22 9.61 -3.21
CA GLY A 143 1.07 10.62 -2.16
C GLY A 143 0.30 11.84 -2.64
N GLY A 144 0.56 12.28 -3.88
CA GLY A 144 -0.13 13.40 -4.52
C GLY A 144 -1.52 13.06 -5.07
N ARG A 145 -1.82 11.80 -5.36
CA ARG A 145 -3.04 11.36 -6.04
C ARG A 145 -4.22 11.08 -5.12
N VAL A 146 -3.95 10.70 -3.86
CA VAL A 146 -4.97 10.41 -2.84
C VAL A 146 -5.80 11.67 -2.57
N CYS A 147 -7.10 11.62 -2.85
CA CYS A 147 -8.05 12.70 -2.59
C CYS A 147 -8.92 12.39 -1.37
N VAL A 148 -9.02 13.35 -0.45
CA VAL A 148 -9.92 13.30 0.71
C VAL A 148 -11.15 14.18 0.42
N PRO A 149 -12.39 13.72 0.66
CA PRO A 149 -12.77 12.42 1.23
C PRO A 149 -13.05 11.34 0.18
N ARG A 150 -12.88 11.61 -1.12
CA ARG A 150 -13.32 10.72 -2.20
C ARG A 150 -12.72 9.31 -2.12
N ASP A 151 -11.42 9.21 -1.85
CA ASP A 151 -10.70 7.95 -1.89
C ASP A 151 -10.69 7.27 -0.51
N MET A 152 -10.47 8.06 0.56
CA MET A 152 -10.51 7.64 1.96
C MET A 152 -10.69 8.83 2.91
N GLY A 153 -10.90 8.55 4.20
CA GLY A 153 -10.99 9.55 5.26
C GLY A 153 -9.69 10.32 5.50
N ARG A 154 -9.76 11.42 6.27
CA ARG A 154 -8.60 12.30 6.54
C ARG A 154 -7.47 11.57 7.26
N GLU A 155 -7.77 10.83 8.33
CA GLU A 155 -6.77 10.12 9.12
C GLU A 155 -6.12 8.96 8.33
N PRO A 156 -6.88 8.07 7.65
CA PRO A 156 -6.30 7.08 6.73
C PRO A 156 -5.38 7.70 5.66
N ALA A 157 -5.80 8.81 5.05
CA ALA A 157 -5.00 9.48 4.04
C ALA A 157 -3.71 10.09 4.61
N ARG A 158 -3.73 10.57 5.86
CA ARG A 158 -2.53 11.07 6.54
C ARG A 158 -1.54 9.94 6.75
N GLU A 159 -2.03 8.80 7.23
CA GLU A 159 -1.19 7.64 7.53
C GLU A 159 -0.58 7.06 6.25
N LEU A 160 -1.39 6.89 5.21
CA LEU A 160 -0.90 6.47 3.90
C LEU A 160 0.20 7.39 3.36
N ARG A 161 -0.01 8.71 3.39
CA ARG A 161 0.99 9.67 2.91
C ARG A 161 2.28 9.61 3.72
N ARG A 162 2.19 9.35 5.03
CA ARG A 162 3.36 9.19 5.90
C ARG A 162 4.20 7.99 5.47
N ARG A 163 3.56 6.85 5.20
CA ARG A 163 4.28 5.63 4.76
C ARG A 163 4.81 5.74 3.34
N LEU A 164 4.08 6.40 2.43
CA LEU A 164 4.58 6.72 1.10
C LEU A 164 5.81 7.64 1.13
N ALA A 165 5.86 8.61 2.04
CA ALA A 165 7.04 9.44 2.23
C ALA A 165 8.25 8.62 2.69
N ALA A 166 8.05 7.67 3.61
CA ALA A 166 9.11 6.76 4.04
C ALA A 166 9.67 5.92 2.88
N VAL A 167 8.81 5.38 2.03
CA VAL A 167 9.23 4.61 0.84
C VAL A 167 9.95 5.49 -0.18
N HIS A 168 9.47 6.72 -0.39
CA HIS A 168 10.14 7.67 -1.27
C HIS A 168 11.57 7.98 -0.78
N GLU A 169 11.74 8.26 0.50
CA GLU A 169 13.05 8.55 1.10
C GLU A 169 13.97 7.33 1.07
N ALA A 170 13.44 6.15 1.38
CA ALA A 170 14.16 4.88 1.28
C ALA A 170 14.68 4.58 -0.13
N SER A 171 13.92 4.97 -1.15
CA SER A 171 14.23 4.71 -2.56
C SER A 171 15.08 5.80 -3.23
N SER A 172 15.29 6.93 -2.55
CA SER A 172 16.04 8.09 -3.08
C SER A 172 17.43 8.25 -2.43
N SER A 173 17.76 7.40 -1.46
CA SER A 173 19.01 7.44 -0.68
C SER A 173 19.98 6.35 -1.13
#